data_AF-A0A1B8G7A3-F1
#
_entry.id   AF-A0A1B8G7A3-F1
#
_cell.length_a   1.000
_cell.length_b   1.000
_cell.length_c   1.000
_cell.angle_alpha   90.00
_cell.angle_beta   90.00
_cell.angle_gamma   90.00
#
_symmetry.space_group_name_H-M   'P 1'
#
loop_
_entity.id
_entity.type
_entity.pdbx_description
1 polymer ?
#
loop_
_entity_poly.entity_id
_entity_poly.type
_entity_poly.pdbx_seq_one_letter_code
_entity_poly.pdbx_strand_id
1 'polypeptide(L)'
;MGEVFYITAPRAKRMLRSSDELQNIFFDNKASELVTLLVVPTRVKKQSQKQSQNQAVSPSAASTASAATTNAQSGRLDLSPSQKAVVVSQKLTDATAATRNPLDTFSTLPLDILSMIFDHLDDIADLTCVALATPYLWDVTQRTIHQRYKAKLGKWAGEAIVCVGEKIPAGDYPPDLFSPDEVERLNKEADVYFGGGCGRFLARPQKSPRTLANLAYPPNGTFDREGITADAEASRVFYACLRRCSRYPSTELRARLRRWIYTDRPDFAPREEDWILRNLTMKEFVTAEGIALDTDFINGPFISGIGFGDAVVARTLWTAKGTPDLRYVPQIGRGIWAGHRFDITTRSGHDEATKDEEWRDVSEEVASEIAGIWGSQFGPHWLDVGHFYQRFYEENESERIYADIWDEHLDQ
;
A
#
# COMPACT_ATOMS: atom_id res chain seq x y z
N MET A 1 12.39 -24.97 20.44
CA MET A 1 11.26 -24.38 19.67
C MET A 1 10.92 -23.10 20.38
N GLY A 2 11.17 -21.97 19.73
CA GLY A 2 10.87 -20.65 20.27
C GLY A 2 9.37 -20.40 20.36
N GLU A 3 8.99 -19.18 20.68
CA GLU A 3 7.63 -18.68 20.46
C GLU A 3 7.51 -18.10 19.04
N VAL A 4 6.42 -18.45 18.36
CA VAL A 4 6.06 -17.86 17.06
C VAL A 4 5.24 -16.60 17.31
N PHE A 5 5.51 -15.55 16.55
CA PHE A 5 4.86 -14.25 16.65
C PHE A 5 4.04 -13.95 15.40
N TYR A 6 2.91 -13.28 15.62
CA TYR A 6 1.97 -12.83 14.58
C TYR A 6 1.84 -11.32 14.66
N ILE A 7 1.94 -10.62 13.53
CA ILE A 7 1.63 -9.19 13.49
C ILE A 7 0.17 -9.02 13.07
N THR A 8 -0.59 -8.36 13.93
CA THR A 8 -2.06 -8.27 13.86
C THR A 8 -2.52 -6.83 13.93
N ALA A 9 -3.68 -6.56 13.32
CA ALA A 9 -4.54 -5.43 13.64
C ALA A 9 -5.84 -5.97 14.27
N PRO A 10 -5.89 -6.20 15.60
CA PRO A 10 -6.96 -6.97 16.25
C PRO A 10 -8.35 -6.34 16.06
N ARG A 11 -8.45 -5.01 16.10
CA ARG A 11 -9.70 -4.26 15.90
C ARG A 11 -10.26 -4.42 14.49
N ALA A 12 -9.40 -4.34 13.47
CA ALA A 12 -9.75 -4.59 12.06
C ALA A 12 -9.97 -6.08 11.74
N LYS A 13 -9.63 -6.99 12.67
CA LYS A 13 -9.55 -8.44 12.47
C LYS A 13 -8.67 -8.81 11.28
N ARG A 14 -7.51 -8.16 11.16
CA ARG A 14 -6.51 -8.43 10.11
C ARG A 14 -5.24 -8.98 10.72
N MET A 15 -4.54 -9.81 9.94
CA MET A 15 -3.27 -10.41 10.33
C MET A 15 -2.40 -10.59 9.08
N LEU A 16 -1.08 -10.51 9.25
CA LEU A 16 -0.17 -10.97 8.23
C LEU A 16 -0.31 -12.48 8.03
N ARG A 17 -0.05 -12.94 6.81
CA ARG A 17 -0.06 -14.37 6.47
C ARG A 17 1.16 -15.10 7.05
N SER A 18 2.29 -14.43 7.08
CA SER A 18 3.54 -14.87 7.68
C SER A 18 3.46 -14.84 9.21
N SER A 19 4.11 -15.79 9.85
CA SER A 19 4.33 -15.85 11.30
C SER A 19 5.67 -16.52 11.54
N ASP A 20 6.49 -16.00 12.44
CA ASP A 20 7.88 -16.42 12.55
C ASP A 20 8.43 -16.32 13.98
N GLU A 21 9.61 -16.89 14.21
CA GLU A 21 10.36 -16.65 15.45
C GLU A 21 10.88 -15.19 15.44
N LEU A 22 10.92 -14.56 16.62
CA LEU A 22 11.18 -13.12 16.73
C LEU A 22 12.56 -12.69 16.17
N GLN A 23 13.56 -13.58 16.22
CA GLN A 23 14.86 -13.36 15.57
C GLN A 23 14.71 -13.13 14.05
N ASN A 24 13.89 -13.92 13.36
CA ASN A 24 13.71 -13.83 11.92
C ASN A 24 12.92 -12.56 11.54
N ILE A 25 12.00 -12.12 12.41
CA ILE A 25 11.23 -10.89 12.16
C ILE A 25 12.14 -9.66 12.10
N PHE A 26 13.11 -9.54 13.03
CA PHE A 26 14.09 -8.46 13.03
C PHE A 26 15.23 -8.68 12.04
N PHE A 27 15.87 -9.85 12.02
CA PHE A 27 17.17 -10.03 11.36
C PHE A 27 17.10 -10.50 9.88
N ASP A 28 15.91 -10.88 9.40
CA ASP A 28 15.63 -11.20 7.98
C ASP A 28 14.75 -10.12 7.30
N ASN A 29 14.73 -8.88 7.81
CA ASN A 29 14.04 -7.72 7.22
C ASN A 29 12.50 -7.88 7.06
N LYS A 30 11.87 -8.86 7.73
CA LYS A 30 10.42 -9.11 7.58
C LYS A 30 9.56 -8.00 8.19
N ALA A 31 10.09 -7.26 9.17
CA ALA A 31 9.42 -6.10 9.73
C ALA A 31 9.11 -5.02 8.67
N SER A 32 9.91 -4.91 7.60
CA SER A 32 9.67 -3.96 6.50
C SER A 32 8.35 -4.16 5.76
N GLU A 33 7.78 -5.37 5.78
CA GLU A 33 6.48 -5.69 5.17
C GLU A 33 5.33 -4.84 5.75
N LEU A 34 5.47 -4.35 6.99
CA LEU A 34 4.50 -3.46 7.63
C LEU A 34 4.47 -2.07 6.99
N VAL A 35 5.59 -1.60 6.44
CA VAL A 35 5.71 -0.23 5.91
C VAL A 35 4.68 0.00 4.82
N THR A 36 4.59 -0.89 3.83
CA THR A 36 3.58 -0.85 2.75
C THR A 36 2.14 -0.79 3.28
N LEU A 37 1.85 -1.45 4.41
CA LEU A 37 0.52 -1.49 5.02
C LEU A 37 0.19 -0.23 5.82
N LEU A 38 1.19 0.50 6.32
CA LEU A 38 1.03 1.70 7.16
C LEU A 38 1.24 3.02 6.38
N VAL A 39 1.94 3.01 5.24
CA VAL A 39 2.19 4.19 4.39
C VAL A 39 0.90 4.79 3.84
N VAL A 40 0.63 6.04 4.21
CA VAL A 40 -0.44 6.87 3.67
C VAL A 40 0.00 7.42 2.31
N PRO A 41 -0.67 7.03 1.20
CA PRO A 41 -0.26 7.45 -0.13
C PRO A 41 -0.37 8.96 -0.33
N THR A 42 0.73 9.59 -0.75
CA THR A 42 0.76 11.04 -1.00
C THR A 42 -0.17 11.43 -2.15
N ARG A 43 -0.51 12.72 -2.22
CA ARG A 43 -1.14 13.28 -3.40
C ARG A 43 -0.03 13.59 -4.40
N VAL A 44 -0.10 12.96 -5.57
CA VAL A 44 0.79 13.20 -6.71
C VAL A 44 0.84 14.71 -6.98
N LYS A 45 1.93 15.37 -6.57
CA LYS A 45 2.24 16.74 -6.96
C LYS A 45 2.48 16.68 -8.46
N LYS A 46 1.60 17.32 -9.26
CA LYS A 46 1.85 17.46 -10.70
C LYS A 46 3.21 18.12 -10.86
N GLN A 47 4.18 17.40 -11.41
CA GLN A 47 5.48 17.99 -11.73
C GLN A 47 5.25 19.19 -12.65
N SER A 48 5.45 20.39 -12.10
CA SER A 48 5.40 21.62 -12.88
C SER A 48 6.58 21.60 -13.84
N GLN A 49 6.30 21.49 -15.15
CA GLN A 49 7.31 21.51 -16.20
C GLN A 49 8.16 22.79 -16.10
N LYS A 50 9.32 22.69 -15.45
CA LYS A 50 10.38 23.70 -15.53
C LYS A 50 11.24 23.41 -16.76
N GLN A 51 10.75 23.86 -17.92
CA GLN A 51 11.63 24.21 -19.03
C GLN A 51 11.35 25.65 -19.46
N SER A 52 12.31 26.52 -19.13
CA SER A 52 12.52 27.81 -19.78
C SER A 52 13.04 27.53 -21.22
N GLN A 53 12.95 28.40 -22.24
CA GLN A 53 13.02 29.87 -22.24
C GLN A 53 12.29 30.49 -23.47
N ASN A 54 11.90 31.77 -23.32
CA ASN A 54 12.00 32.88 -24.28
C ASN A 54 11.96 32.62 -25.81
N GLN A 55 10.93 33.16 -26.49
CA GLN A 55 11.03 34.44 -27.26
C GLN A 55 9.78 34.69 -28.12
N ALA A 56 9.03 35.77 -27.85
CA ALA A 56 8.20 36.47 -28.85
C ALA A 56 7.82 37.89 -28.38
N VAL A 57 8.13 38.89 -29.21
CA VAL A 57 7.94 40.35 -28.99
C VAL A 57 7.22 40.89 -30.25
N SER A 58 6.20 41.75 -30.22
CA SER A 58 5.33 42.39 -29.21
C SER A 58 4.15 43.02 -30.04
N PRO A 59 3.41 44.11 -29.70
CA PRO A 59 3.21 44.90 -28.47
C PRO A 59 1.72 45.20 -28.12
N SER A 60 1.55 46.02 -27.07
CA SER A 60 0.33 46.68 -26.56
C SER A 60 -0.52 47.46 -27.59
N ALA A 61 -1.85 47.48 -27.41
CA ALA A 61 -2.65 48.70 -27.14
C ALA A 61 -4.16 48.40 -26.97
N ALA A 62 -4.86 49.18 -26.15
CA ALA A 62 -6.32 49.11 -25.94
C ALA A 62 -7.09 50.15 -26.78
N SER A 63 -8.39 49.96 -27.02
CA SER A 63 -9.46 50.94 -26.66
C SER A 63 -10.89 50.63 -27.18
N THR A 64 -11.85 51.00 -26.33
CA THR A 64 -13.20 51.57 -26.60
C THR A 64 -14.35 50.79 -27.28
N ALA A 65 -15.40 50.67 -26.47
CA ALA A 65 -16.81 50.30 -26.71
C ALA A 65 -17.64 51.17 -27.69
N SER A 66 -18.79 50.62 -28.13
CA SER A 66 -20.16 51.22 -28.10
C SER A 66 -21.13 50.26 -28.85
N ALA A 67 -22.09 49.55 -28.24
CA ALA A 67 -23.38 49.94 -27.61
C ALA A 67 -24.55 50.27 -28.57
N ALA A 68 -25.58 49.39 -28.59
CA ALA A 68 -27.02 49.71 -28.71
C ALA A 68 -27.87 48.41 -28.50
N THR A 69 -28.73 48.26 -27.46
CA THR A 69 -30.20 48.54 -27.42
C THR A 69 -31.03 47.95 -28.58
N THR A 70 -32.22 47.34 -28.46
CA THR A 70 -33.17 46.97 -27.36
C THR A 70 -33.61 45.48 -27.57
N ASN A 71 -34.57 44.83 -26.88
CA ASN A 71 -35.55 45.21 -25.83
C ASN A 71 -35.85 44.02 -24.88
N ALA A 72 -36.94 44.08 -24.10
CA ALA A 72 -37.42 43.01 -23.21
C ALA A 72 -38.94 42.74 -23.32
N GLN A 73 -39.44 41.86 -22.43
CA GLN A 73 -40.84 41.45 -22.15
C GLN A 73 -41.36 40.28 -23.03
N SER A 74 -41.68 39.10 -22.49
CA SER A 74 -42.50 38.67 -21.33
C SER A 74 -43.96 38.40 -21.71
N GLY A 75 -44.42 37.17 -21.51
CA GLY A 75 -45.76 36.69 -21.88
C GLY A 75 -45.95 35.21 -21.55
N ARG A 76 -46.35 34.93 -20.31
CA ARG A 76 -46.70 33.58 -19.81
C ARG A 76 -48.19 33.33 -20.07
N LEU A 77 -48.57 32.11 -20.48
CA LEU A 77 -49.69 31.33 -19.91
C LEU A 77 -49.83 29.95 -20.57
N ASP A 78 -50.51 29.06 -19.85
CA ASP A 78 -50.56 27.60 -20.07
C ASP A 78 -51.46 27.14 -21.22
N LEU A 79 -51.30 25.89 -21.66
CA LEU A 79 -52.33 24.82 -21.53
C LEU A 79 -51.92 23.53 -22.27
N SER A 80 -52.04 22.39 -21.60
CA SER A 80 -52.12 21.05 -22.23
C SER A 80 -53.61 20.70 -22.44
N PRO A 81 -54.00 19.87 -23.43
CA PRO A 81 -53.95 18.41 -23.21
C PRO A 81 -53.82 17.47 -24.45
N SER A 82 -53.13 16.33 -24.23
CA SER A 82 -53.51 14.95 -24.63
C SER A 82 -53.71 14.51 -26.10
N GLN A 83 -53.32 13.24 -26.36
CA GLN A 83 -53.80 12.31 -27.42
C GLN A 83 -53.46 12.66 -28.90
N LYS A 84 -52.62 11.89 -29.62
CA LYS A 84 -52.76 10.45 -29.91
C LYS A 84 -51.46 9.82 -30.39
N ALA A 85 -51.28 8.53 -30.10
CA ALA A 85 -50.24 7.71 -30.71
C ALA A 85 -50.54 7.43 -32.18
N VAL A 86 -49.54 7.56 -33.06
CA VAL A 86 -49.54 6.97 -34.40
C VAL A 86 -48.37 6.00 -34.47
N VAL A 87 -48.68 4.71 -34.45
CA VAL A 87 -47.71 3.65 -34.71
C VAL A 87 -47.38 3.69 -36.21
N VAL A 88 -46.19 4.18 -36.55
CA VAL A 88 -45.63 4.03 -37.90
C VAL A 88 -44.63 2.88 -37.88
N SER A 89 -45.07 1.71 -38.34
CA SER A 89 -44.17 0.59 -38.61
C SER A 89 -43.21 0.98 -39.74
N GLN A 90 -41.96 1.29 -39.41
CA GLN A 90 -40.88 1.27 -40.41
C GLN A 90 -40.29 -0.13 -40.48
N LYS A 91 -40.30 -0.66 -41.71
CA LYS A 91 -39.91 -2.02 -42.05
C LYS A 91 -38.46 -2.28 -41.67
N LEU A 92 -38.22 -3.52 -41.21
CA LEU A 92 -36.91 -4.16 -41.30
C LEU A 92 -36.52 -4.22 -42.78
N THR A 93 -35.66 -3.31 -43.22
CA THR A 93 -34.95 -3.40 -44.51
C THR A 93 -33.51 -3.76 -44.21
N ASP A 94 -33.00 -4.77 -44.92
CA ASP A 94 -31.72 -5.43 -44.65
C ASP A 94 -30.60 -4.46 -44.27
N ALA A 95 -30.21 -4.53 -43.00
CA ALA A 95 -28.90 -4.05 -42.60
C ALA A 95 -27.87 -4.95 -43.29
N THR A 96 -27.30 -4.46 -44.39
CA THR A 96 -26.02 -4.96 -44.87
C THR A 96 -25.09 -5.01 -43.67
N ALA A 97 -24.71 -6.23 -43.28
CA ALA A 97 -23.83 -6.45 -42.15
C ALA A 97 -22.43 -5.95 -42.53
N ALA A 98 -22.26 -4.63 -42.43
CA ALA A 98 -20.94 -4.03 -42.35
C ALA A 98 -20.23 -4.76 -41.22
N THR A 99 -19.19 -5.50 -41.56
CA THR A 99 -18.23 -6.08 -40.63
C THR A 99 -17.48 -4.94 -39.95
N ARG A 100 -18.18 -4.22 -39.06
CA ARG A 100 -17.58 -3.29 -38.12
C ARG A 100 -16.51 -4.06 -37.39
N ASN A 101 -15.31 -3.51 -37.35
CA ASN A 101 -14.23 -4.15 -36.63
C ASN A 101 -14.68 -4.24 -35.15
N PRO A 102 -14.59 -5.39 -34.47
CA PRO A 102 -14.98 -5.48 -33.06
C PRO A 102 -14.26 -4.42 -32.20
N LEU A 103 -13.05 -4.02 -32.58
CA LEU A 103 -12.30 -2.89 -32.03
C LEU A 103 -13.04 -1.54 -32.11
N ASP A 104 -13.70 -1.24 -33.24
CA ASP A 104 -14.49 -0.01 -33.44
C ASP A 104 -15.74 -0.01 -32.54
N THR A 105 -16.27 -1.20 -32.23
CA THR A 105 -17.47 -1.36 -31.37
C THR A 105 -17.09 -1.28 -29.89
N PHE A 106 -15.91 -1.76 -29.50
CA PHE A 106 -15.42 -1.67 -28.12
C PHE A 106 -14.93 -0.25 -27.78
N SER A 107 -14.23 0.42 -28.71
CA SER A 107 -13.67 1.77 -28.50
C SER A 107 -14.72 2.89 -28.60
N THR A 108 -15.97 2.56 -28.92
CA THR A 108 -17.11 3.50 -28.95
C THR A 108 -18.03 3.39 -27.73
N LEU A 109 -17.71 2.49 -26.78
CA LEU A 109 -18.42 2.39 -25.50
C LEU A 109 -18.15 3.61 -24.60
N PRO A 110 -19.14 4.10 -23.83
CA PRO A 110 -18.91 5.14 -22.82
C PRO A 110 -17.87 4.71 -21.78
N LEU A 111 -17.08 5.67 -21.25
CA LEU A 111 -16.05 5.40 -20.24
C LEU A 111 -16.60 4.68 -19.00
N ASP A 112 -17.84 4.96 -18.59
CA ASP A 112 -18.47 4.32 -17.44
C ASP A 112 -18.65 2.82 -17.66
N ILE A 113 -19.05 2.41 -18.87
CA ILE A 113 -19.22 1.01 -19.26
C ILE A 113 -17.86 0.31 -19.36
N LEU A 114 -16.86 0.97 -19.94
CA LEU A 114 -15.48 0.45 -19.96
C LEU A 114 -14.93 0.27 -18.54
N SER A 115 -15.18 1.22 -17.65
CA SER A 115 -14.78 1.13 -16.24
C SER A 115 -15.44 -0.06 -15.55
N MET A 116 -16.75 -0.25 -15.70
CA MET A 116 -17.45 -1.43 -15.17
C MET A 116 -16.90 -2.76 -15.71
N ILE A 117 -16.54 -2.82 -17.00
CA ILE A 117 -15.90 -4.00 -17.60
C ILE A 117 -14.52 -4.25 -16.96
N PHE A 118 -13.73 -3.21 -16.74
CA PHE A 118 -12.39 -3.31 -16.15
C PHE A 118 -12.41 -3.63 -14.65
N ASP A 119 -13.45 -3.23 -13.93
CA ASP A 119 -13.68 -3.60 -12.53
C ASP A 119 -13.92 -5.10 -12.35
N HIS A 120 -14.35 -5.83 -13.38
CA HIS A 120 -14.42 -7.30 -13.37
C HIS A 120 -13.07 -8.00 -13.62
N LEU A 121 -12.00 -7.29 -14.00
CA LEU A 121 -10.67 -7.85 -14.20
C LEU A 121 -9.84 -7.68 -12.93
N ASP A 122 -9.90 -8.61 -11.97
CA ASP A 122 -9.22 -8.44 -10.66
C ASP A 122 -7.68 -8.28 -10.75
N ASP A 123 -7.02 -9.00 -11.68
CA ASP A 123 -5.57 -8.94 -11.83
C ASP A 123 -5.14 -7.67 -12.62
N ILE A 124 -4.25 -6.88 -12.01
CA ILE A 124 -3.62 -5.72 -12.66
C ILE A 124 -2.92 -6.13 -13.96
N ALA A 125 -2.34 -7.34 -14.03
CA ALA A 125 -1.68 -7.82 -15.24
C ALA A 125 -2.64 -8.23 -16.37
N ASP A 126 -3.88 -8.66 -16.07
CA ASP A 126 -4.91 -8.84 -17.11
C ASP A 126 -5.37 -7.47 -17.64
N LEU A 127 -5.61 -6.52 -16.74
CA LEU A 127 -5.97 -5.14 -17.10
C LEU A 127 -4.86 -4.45 -17.91
N THR A 128 -3.58 -4.72 -17.60
CA THR A 128 -2.41 -4.29 -18.38
C THR A 128 -2.41 -4.90 -19.80
N CYS A 129 -2.72 -6.19 -19.92
CA CYS A 129 -2.79 -6.84 -21.24
C CYS A 129 -3.88 -6.22 -22.12
N VAL A 130 -5.00 -5.80 -21.52
CA VAL A 130 -6.06 -5.05 -22.23
C VAL A 130 -5.60 -3.64 -22.61
N ALA A 131 -4.90 -2.93 -21.72
CA ALA A 131 -4.32 -1.62 -22.01
C ALA A 131 -3.38 -1.64 -23.25
N LEU A 132 -2.61 -2.72 -23.40
CA LEU A 132 -1.66 -2.90 -24.51
C LEU A 132 -2.32 -3.23 -25.86
N ALA A 133 -3.62 -3.54 -25.88
CA ALA A 133 -4.34 -3.90 -27.11
C ALA A 133 -4.59 -2.70 -28.03
N THR A 134 -4.89 -1.51 -27.48
CA THR A 134 -5.01 -0.26 -28.25
C THR A 134 -4.56 0.97 -27.44
N PRO A 135 -4.02 2.02 -28.10
CA PRO A 135 -3.69 3.27 -27.42
C PRO A 135 -4.88 3.98 -26.76
N TYR A 136 -6.11 3.73 -27.21
CA TYR A 136 -7.31 4.32 -26.58
C TYR A 136 -7.61 3.69 -25.20
N LEU A 137 -7.47 2.37 -25.08
CA LEU A 137 -7.72 1.68 -23.80
C LEU A 137 -6.63 1.97 -22.76
N TRP A 138 -5.44 2.37 -23.20
CA TRP A 138 -4.36 2.86 -22.35
C TRP A 138 -4.82 3.98 -21.40
N ASP A 139 -5.28 5.10 -21.95
CA ASP A 139 -5.66 6.30 -21.20
C ASP A 139 -6.81 6.05 -20.22
N VAL A 140 -7.70 5.10 -20.57
CA VAL A 140 -8.83 4.68 -19.74
C VAL A 140 -8.36 3.79 -18.59
N THR A 141 -7.62 2.73 -18.88
CA THR A 141 -7.18 1.72 -17.90
C THR A 141 -6.11 2.23 -16.94
N GLN A 142 -5.24 3.15 -17.38
CA GLN A 142 -4.15 3.69 -16.56
C GLN A 142 -4.65 4.26 -15.22
N ARG A 143 -5.80 4.97 -15.21
CA ARG A 143 -6.39 5.53 -13.99
C ARG A 143 -6.82 4.44 -13.01
N THR A 144 -7.52 3.41 -13.48
CA THR A 144 -7.96 2.26 -12.69
C THR A 144 -6.75 1.51 -12.12
N ILE A 145 -5.69 1.34 -12.91
CA ILE A 145 -4.46 0.69 -12.47
C ILE A 145 -3.77 1.50 -11.37
N HIS A 146 -3.62 2.82 -11.55
CA HIS A 146 -3.03 3.72 -10.54
C HIS A 146 -3.84 3.70 -9.23
N GLN A 147 -5.17 3.72 -9.31
CA GLN A 147 -6.05 3.58 -8.14
C GLN A 147 -5.86 2.24 -7.42
N ARG A 148 -5.68 1.14 -8.15
CA ARG A 148 -5.43 -0.19 -7.56
C ARG A 148 -4.06 -0.34 -6.93
N TYR A 149 -3.01 0.27 -7.48
CA TYR A 149 -1.73 0.38 -6.79
C TYR A 149 -1.88 1.20 -5.51
N LYS A 150 -2.54 2.37 -5.58
CA LYS A 150 -2.80 3.22 -4.41
C LYS A 150 -3.59 2.49 -3.32
N ALA A 151 -4.60 1.70 -3.68
CA ALA A 151 -5.46 0.96 -2.74
C ALA A 151 -4.78 -0.26 -2.07
N LYS A 152 -3.57 -0.64 -2.50
CA LYS A 152 -2.76 -1.66 -1.80
C LYS A 152 -1.94 -1.09 -0.64
N LEU A 153 -1.60 0.20 -0.72
CA LEU A 153 -0.85 0.93 0.29
C LEU A 153 -1.77 1.38 1.43
N GLY A 154 -1.22 1.51 2.64
CA GLY A 154 -1.90 2.18 3.75
C GLY A 154 -3.16 1.47 4.26
N LYS A 155 -3.34 0.19 3.91
CA LYS A 155 -4.52 -0.59 4.34
C LYS A 155 -4.72 -0.59 5.85
N TRP A 156 -3.64 -0.62 6.62
CA TRP A 156 -3.61 -0.65 8.08
C TRP A 156 -3.26 0.72 8.67
N ALA A 157 -3.18 1.78 7.86
CA ALA A 157 -2.95 3.13 8.35
C ALA A 157 -4.12 3.57 9.25
N GLY A 158 -3.79 3.97 10.47
CA GLY A 158 -4.74 4.30 11.53
C GLY A 158 -5.27 3.10 12.32
N GLU A 159 -4.86 1.86 12.01
CA GLU A 159 -5.32 0.68 12.73
C GLU A 159 -4.49 0.39 13.99
N ALA A 160 -5.12 -0.25 14.99
CA ALA A 160 -4.49 -0.64 16.24
C ALA A 160 -3.61 -1.89 16.04
N ILE A 161 -2.29 -1.77 16.19
CA ILE A 161 -1.31 -2.84 15.86
C ILE A 161 -0.79 -3.56 17.11
N VAL A 162 -0.66 -4.89 17.03
CA VAL A 162 0.03 -5.72 18.04
C VAL A 162 0.87 -6.80 17.36
N CYS A 163 2.13 -6.94 17.76
CA CYS A 163 2.94 -8.11 17.49
C CYS A 163 2.78 -9.12 18.65
N VAL A 164 1.98 -10.17 18.45
CA VAL A 164 1.52 -11.06 19.53
C VAL A 164 2.16 -12.45 19.46
N GLY A 165 2.64 -12.94 20.59
CA GLY A 165 3.14 -14.31 20.73
C GLY A 165 2.01 -15.36 20.76
N GLU A 166 2.21 -16.48 20.06
CA GLU A 166 1.25 -17.59 19.97
C GLU A 166 0.74 -18.08 21.34
N LYS A 167 1.57 -18.04 22.37
CA LYS A 167 1.33 -18.69 23.67
C LYS A 167 0.75 -17.72 24.70
N ILE A 168 0.24 -16.57 24.26
CA ILE A 168 -0.50 -15.60 25.09
C ILE A 168 -1.79 -16.25 25.64
N PRO A 169 -2.07 -16.18 26.96
CA PRO A 169 -3.28 -16.75 27.52
C PRO A 169 -4.53 -15.95 27.14
N ALA A 170 -5.69 -16.59 27.18
CA ALA A 170 -6.96 -15.90 27.00
C ALA A 170 -7.21 -14.88 28.13
N GLY A 171 -7.74 -13.71 27.78
CA GLY A 171 -7.93 -12.60 28.72
C GLY A 171 -6.73 -11.66 28.89
N ASP A 172 -5.56 -12.03 28.35
CA ASP A 172 -4.36 -11.19 28.39
C ASP A 172 -4.27 -10.33 27.11
N TYR A 173 -4.70 -9.08 27.25
CA TYR A 173 -4.74 -8.08 26.20
C TYR A 173 -3.96 -6.82 26.61
N PRO A 174 -3.35 -6.08 25.67
CA PRO A 174 -2.79 -4.77 25.93
C PRO A 174 -3.84 -3.81 26.55
N PRO A 175 -3.40 -2.87 27.41
CA PRO A 175 -4.28 -1.82 27.92
C PRO A 175 -4.88 -1.01 26.76
N ASP A 176 -6.07 -0.45 26.99
CA ASP A 176 -6.82 0.42 26.06
C ASP A 176 -7.20 -0.17 24.68
N LEU A 177 -6.73 -1.38 24.33
CA LEU A 177 -7.10 -2.06 23.09
C LEU A 177 -8.59 -2.45 23.06
N PHE A 178 -9.14 -2.90 24.19
CA PHE A 178 -10.52 -3.33 24.37
C PHE A 178 -11.12 -2.77 25.66
N SER A 179 -12.42 -2.47 25.67
CA SER A 179 -13.11 -2.13 26.92
C SER A 179 -13.27 -3.36 27.83
N PRO A 180 -13.48 -3.19 29.15
CA PRO A 180 -13.72 -4.31 30.06
C PRO A 180 -14.88 -5.22 29.61
N ASP A 181 -15.96 -4.64 29.10
CA ASP A 181 -17.14 -5.36 28.57
C ASP A 181 -16.85 -6.08 27.24
N GLU A 182 -15.89 -5.60 26.45
CA GLU A 182 -15.37 -6.31 25.28
C GLU A 182 -14.53 -7.52 25.69
N VAL A 183 -13.60 -7.32 26.65
CA VAL A 183 -12.76 -8.39 27.20
C VAL A 183 -13.62 -9.51 27.82
N GLU A 184 -14.65 -9.16 28.61
CA GLU A 184 -15.53 -10.16 29.21
C GLU A 184 -16.32 -10.97 28.17
N ARG A 185 -16.75 -10.34 27.06
CA ARG A 185 -17.40 -11.03 25.94
C ARG A 185 -16.42 -11.92 25.19
N LEU A 186 -15.24 -11.42 24.82
CA LEU A 186 -14.21 -12.19 24.12
C LEU A 186 -13.77 -13.42 24.93
N ASN A 187 -13.64 -13.29 26.25
CA ASN A 187 -13.24 -14.40 27.13
C ASN A 187 -14.33 -15.48 27.29
N LYS A 188 -15.60 -15.16 27.00
CA LYS A 188 -16.72 -16.13 26.92
C LYS A 188 -16.81 -16.82 25.56
N GLU A 189 -16.17 -16.26 24.54
CA GLU A 189 -16.12 -16.85 23.20
C GLU A 189 -15.02 -17.93 23.11
N ALA A 190 -15.31 -18.97 22.34
CA ALA A 190 -14.34 -19.99 21.98
C ALA A 190 -14.11 -19.93 20.48
N ASP A 191 -12.85 -19.85 20.07
CA ASP A 191 -12.47 -19.93 18.67
C ASP A 191 -12.57 -21.38 18.17
N VAL A 192 -12.93 -21.55 16.88
CA VAL A 192 -13.17 -22.86 16.27
C VAL A 192 -12.25 -23.04 15.08
N TYR A 193 -11.15 -23.76 15.30
CA TYR A 193 -10.18 -24.07 14.26
C TYR A 193 -10.20 -25.56 13.89
N PHE A 194 -9.72 -25.85 12.68
CA PHE A 194 -9.63 -27.21 12.16
C PHE A 194 -8.23 -27.77 12.44
N GLY A 195 -8.14 -28.73 13.38
CA GLY A 195 -6.87 -29.36 13.76
C GLY A 195 -6.19 -30.04 12.56
N GLY A 196 -4.87 -29.86 12.44
CA GLY A 196 -4.13 -30.04 11.20
C GLY A 196 -4.09 -31.45 10.60
N GLY A 197 -3.93 -31.48 9.27
CA GLY A 197 -3.69 -32.66 8.45
C GLY A 197 -3.96 -32.34 6.98
N CYS A 198 -3.03 -32.67 6.08
CA CYS A 198 -3.25 -32.52 4.63
C CYS A 198 -4.40 -33.41 4.14
N GLY A 199 -5.60 -32.84 4.03
CA GLY A 199 -6.77 -33.56 3.53
C GLY A 199 -8.07 -32.86 3.95
N ARG A 200 -8.82 -32.35 2.97
CA ARG A 200 -10.00 -31.49 3.14
C ARG A 200 -11.23 -32.15 3.79
N PHE A 201 -11.08 -33.33 4.41
CA PHE A 201 -12.19 -34.26 4.68
C PHE A 201 -12.29 -34.86 6.09
N LEU A 202 -11.32 -34.69 7.01
CA LEU A 202 -11.37 -35.33 8.34
C LEU A 202 -10.93 -34.47 9.55
N ALA A 203 -10.66 -33.17 9.37
CA ALA A 203 -10.33 -32.30 10.51
C ALA A 203 -11.56 -32.07 11.41
N ARG A 204 -11.51 -32.55 12.67
CA ARG A 204 -12.54 -32.21 13.66
C ARG A 204 -12.36 -30.74 14.09
N PRO A 205 -13.44 -29.95 14.19
CA PRO A 205 -13.37 -28.62 14.77
C PRO A 205 -12.97 -28.73 16.24
N GLN A 206 -11.84 -28.13 16.61
CA GLN A 206 -11.40 -27.97 17.99
C GLN A 206 -11.86 -26.62 18.51
N LYS A 207 -12.16 -26.55 19.81
CA LYS A 207 -12.50 -25.31 20.50
C LYS A 207 -11.34 -24.89 21.40
N SER A 208 -10.78 -23.72 21.16
CA SER A 208 -9.84 -23.06 22.08
C SER A 208 -10.49 -21.84 22.71
N PRO A 209 -10.12 -21.48 23.96
CA PRO A 209 -10.40 -20.15 24.49
C PRO A 209 -9.91 -19.07 23.51
N ARG A 210 -10.65 -17.98 23.37
CA ARG A 210 -10.25 -16.90 22.45
C ARG A 210 -9.06 -16.14 23.04
N THR A 211 -7.94 -16.16 22.32
CA THR A 211 -6.70 -15.45 22.64
C THR A 211 -6.52 -14.26 21.71
N LEU A 212 -5.61 -13.34 22.05
CA LEU A 212 -5.25 -12.23 21.16
C LEU A 212 -4.66 -12.71 19.83
N ALA A 213 -3.81 -13.75 19.85
CA ALA A 213 -3.24 -14.36 18.64
C ALA A 213 -4.32 -14.94 17.70
N ASN A 214 -5.32 -15.63 18.25
CA ASN A 214 -6.38 -16.23 17.44
C ASN A 214 -7.49 -15.23 17.04
N LEU A 215 -7.52 -14.02 17.61
CA LEU A 215 -8.62 -13.08 17.41
C LEU A 215 -8.83 -12.73 15.93
N ALA A 216 -7.72 -12.51 15.21
CA ALA A 216 -7.67 -12.16 13.80
C ALA A 216 -7.50 -13.36 12.85
N TYR A 217 -7.47 -14.59 13.38
CA TYR A 217 -7.36 -15.80 12.57
C TYR A 217 -8.67 -16.11 11.84
N PRO A 218 -8.66 -16.66 10.60
CA PRO A 218 -9.88 -17.13 9.96
C PRO A 218 -10.55 -18.27 10.74
N PRO A 219 -11.89 -18.32 10.83
CA PRO A 219 -12.86 -17.61 9.98
C PRO A 219 -13.19 -16.18 10.45
N ASN A 220 -12.64 -15.73 11.58
CA ASN A 220 -13.04 -14.49 12.23
C ASN A 220 -12.38 -13.24 11.64
N GLY A 221 -11.16 -13.37 11.12
CA GLY A 221 -10.42 -12.31 10.46
C GLY A 221 -9.94 -12.65 9.05
N THR A 222 -9.21 -11.73 8.45
CA THR A 222 -8.66 -11.84 7.10
C THR A 222 -7.14 -11.79 7.10
N PHE A 223 -6.51 -12.77 6.43
CA PHE A 223 -5.10 -12.68 6.06
C PHE A 223 -4.92 -11.59 4.99
N ASP A 224 -4.26 -10.49 5.35
CA ASP A 224 -3.63 -9.66 4.33
C ASP A 224 -2.35 -10.35 3.86
N ARG A 225 -2.00 -10.16 2.59
CA ARG A 225 -0.66 -10.51 2.12
C ARG A 225 0.34 -9.52 2.67
N GLU A 226 1.54 -10.02 2.87
CA GLU A 226 2.79 -9.30 3.11
C GLU A 226 2.86 -8.06 2.20
N GLY A 227 3.44 -6.97 2.70
CA GLY A 227 3.45 -5.67 2.05
C GLY A 227 4.31 -5.62 0.79
N ILE A 228 3.82 -6.16 -0.33
CA ILE A 228 4.49 -6.11 -1.63
C ILE A 228 4.73 -4.64 -2.03
N THR A 229 5.99 -4.23 -2.11
CA THR A 229 6.38 -2.89 -2.57
C THR A 229 5.81 -2.62 -3.96
N ALA A 230 5.64 -1.35 -4.32
CA ALA A 230 5.15 -0.98 -5.65
C ALA A 230 5.99 -1.62 -6.76
N ASP A 231 7.29 -1.78 -6.54
CA ASP A 231 8.29 -2.31 -7.50
C ASP A 231 8.34 -3.84 -7.55
N ALA A 232 8.10 -4.53 -6.42
CA ALA A 232 7.88 -5.98 -6.42
C ALA A 232 6.56 -6.35 -7.12
N GLU A 233 5.50 -5.57 -6.93
CA GLU A 233 4.24 -5.74 -7.67
C GLU A 233 4.42 -5.40 -9.15
N ALA A 234 5.20 -4.35 -9.48
CA ALA A 234 5.62 -4.00 -10.84
C ALA A 234 6.20 -5.21 -11.57
N SER A 235 7.20 -5.81 -10.94
CA SER A 235 7.95 -6.95 -11.48
C SER A 235 7.04 -8.15 -11.66
N ARG A 236 6.15 -8.42 -10.69
CA ARG A 236 5.14 -9.47 -10.80
C ARG A 236 4.19 -9.23 -11.99
N VAL A 237 3.70 -8.00 -12.16
CA VAL A 237 2.83 -7.60 -13.28
C VAL A 237 3.57 -7.71 -14.61
N PHE A 238 4.83 -7.26 -14.69
CA PHE A 238 5.67 -7.32 -15.88
C PHE A 238 5.86 -8.76 -16.36
N TYR A 239 6.34 -9.65 -15.50
CA TYR A 239 6.52 -11.06 -15.86
C TYR A 239 5.19 -11.77 -16.15
N ALA A 240 4.09 -11.40 -15.48
CA ALA A 240 2.78 -11.95 -15.77
C ALA A 240 2.25 -11.50 -17.15
N CYS A 241 2.44 -10.24 -17.53
CA CYS A 241 2.10 -9.73 -18.86
C CYS A 241 2.95 -10.38 -19.95
N LEU A 242 4.27 -10.49 -19.76
CA LEU A 242 5.14 -11.18 -20.72
C LEU A 242 4.67 -12.62 -20.98
N ARG A 243 4.37 -13.39 -19.92
CA ARG A 243 3.84 -14.76 -20.05
C ARG A 243 2.49 -14.85 -20.77
N ARG A 244 1.63 -13.83 -20.63
CA ARG A 244 0.30 -13.76 -21.27
C ARG A 244 0.38 -13.31 -22.73
N CYS A 245 1.20 -12.31 -23.06
CA CYS A 245 1.25 -11.72 -24.39
C CYS A 245 2.00 -12.58 -25.42
N SER A 246 3.09 -13.26 -25.04
CA SER A 246 3.83 -14.15 -25.96
C SER A 246 4.73 -15.13 -25.22
N ARG A 247 4.87 -16.34 -25.77
CA ARG A 247 5.89 -17.31 -25.33
C ARG A 247 7.32 -16.80 -25.58
N TYR A 248 7.49 -15.91 -26.56
CA TYR A 248 8.74 -15.21 -26.89
C TYR A 248 8.40 -13.73 -27.16
N PRO A 249 8.38 -12.86 -26.14
CA PRO A 249 8.07 -11.45 -26.33
C PRO A 249 9.21 -10.74 -27.06
N SER A 250 8.87 -9.83 -27.97
CA SER A 250 9.85 -8.99 -28.68
C SER A 250 10.53 -8.00 -27.73
N THR A 251 11.69 -7.48 -28.14
CA THR A 251 12.38 -6.37 -27.44
C THR A 251 11.47 -5.16 -27.31
N GLU A 252 10.79 -4.77 -28.39
CA GLU A 252 9.80 -3.68 -28.41
C GLU A 252 8.68 -3.87 -27.36
N LEU A 253 8.08 -5.07 -27.29
CA LEU A 253 7.04 -5.34 -26.30
C LEU A 253 7.59 -5.28 -24.86
N ARG A 254 8.82 -5.77 -24.62
CA ARG A 254 9.48 -5.65 -23.32
C ARG A 254 9.74 -4.19 -22.94
N ALA A 255 10.28 -3.38 -23.85
CA ALA A 255 10.56 -1.96 -23.62
C ALA A 255 9.27 -1.18 -23.32
N ARG A 256 8.22 -1.40 -24.11
CA ARG A 256 6.91 -0.77 -23.91
C ARG A 256 6.26 -1.17 -22.58
N LEU A 257 6.36 -2.43 -22.20
CA LEU A 257 5.92 -2.93 -20.88
C LEU A 257 6.74 -2.32 -19.74
N ARG A 258 8.07 -2.26 -19.85
CA ARG A 258 8.95 -1.67 -18.82
C ARG A 258 8.59 -0.20 -18.57
N ARG A 259 8.58 0.63 -19.62
CA ARG A 259 8.30 2.07 -19.52
C ARG A 259 6.98 2.34 -18.78
N TRP A 260 5.93 1.60 -19.11
CA TRP A 260 4.65 1.82 -18.46
C TRP A 260 4.56 1.29 -17.03
N ILE A 261 5.10 0.09 -16.78
CA ILE A 261 5.02 -0.54 -15.45
C ILE A 261 5.84 0.23 -14.41
N TYR A 262 7.00 0.74 -14.80
CA TYR A 262 7.96 1.37 -13.88
C TYR A 262 8.00 2.90 -14.01
N THR A 263 7.99 3.46 -15.23
CA THR A 263 8.22 4.92 -15.45
C THR A 263 6.93 5.74 -15.42
N ASP A 264 5.83 5.25 -16.01
CA ASP A 264 4.56 6.01 -16.08
C ASP A 264 3.70 5.91 -14.79
N ARG A 265 4.20 5.22 -13.75
CA ARG A 265 3.52 5.09 -12.47
C ARG A 265 3.65 6.40 -11.67
N PRO A 266 2.57 6.91 -11.05
CA PRO A 266 2.69 8.00 -10.10
C PRO A 266 3.37 7.48 -8.83
N ASP A 267 4.42 8.15 -8.39
CA ASP A 267 4.98 7.85 -7.08
C ASP A 267 3.99 8.27 -5.99
N PHE A 268 3.55 7.28 -5.22
CA PHE A 268 2.66 7.45 -4.08
C PHE A 268 3.43 7.50 -2.75
N ALA A 269 4.73 7.23 -2.79
CA ALA A 269 5.66 7.21 -1.68
C ALA A 269 6.98 7.93 -2.06
N PRO A 270 6.90 9.22 -2.49
CA PRO A 270 8.03 9.99 -3.02
C PRO A 270 9.29 9.85 -2.16
N ARG A 271 10.37 9.45 -2.81
CA ARG A 271 11.66 9.12 -2.19
C ARG A 271 12.39 10.36 -1.66
N GLU A 272 12.09 11.55 -2.21
CA GLU A 272 12.74 12.82 -1.87
C GLU A 272 12.00 13.63 -0.78
N GLU A 273 10.88 13.15 -0.24
CA GLU A 273 10.23 13.77 0.93
C GLU A 273 10.66 13.08 2.22
N ASP A 274 10.81 13.85 3.31
CA ASP A 274 11.09 13.27 4.63
C ASP A 274 9.88 12.47 5.12
N TRP A 275 10.09 11.22 5.53
CA TRP A 275 9.03 10.36 6.06
C TRP A 275 9.12 10.22 7.58
N ILE A 276 7.95 10.05 8.19
CA ILE A 276 7.80 9.78 9.63
C ILE A 276 6.79 8.66 9.87
N LEU A 277 7.07 7.82 10.87
CA LEU A 277 6.10 6.92 11.50
C LEU A 277 5.41 7.70 12.64
N ARG A 278 4.08 7.66 12.70
CA ARG A 278 3.28 8.32 13.74
C ARG A 278 2.53 7.32 14.60
N ASN A 279 2.68 7.45 15.92
CA ASN A 279 1.79 6.87 16.91
C ASN A 279 0.62 7.83 17.15
N LEU A 280 -0.52 7.54 16.53
CA LEU A 280 -1.75 8.34 16.62
C LEU A 280 -2.48 8.22 17.97
N THR A 281 -2.05 7.30 18.85
CA THR A 281 -2.61 7.17 20.20
C THR A 281 -1.92 8.12 21.18
N MET A 282 -0.58 8.21 21.13
CA MET A 282 0.21 9.02 22.07
C MET A 282 0.64 10.39 21.54
N LYS A 283 0.41 10.68 20.25
CA LYS A 283 1.00 11.83 19.54
C LYS A 283 2.52 11.83 19.58
N GLU A 284 3.11 10.68 19.29
CA GLU A 284 4.56 10.49 19.17
C GLU A 284 4.91 10.23 17.69
N PHE A 285 6.08 10.65 17.23
CA PHE A 285 6.58 10.30 15.90
C PHE A 285 8.06 9.89 15.91
N VAL A 286 8.45 9.13 14.88
CA VAL A 286 9.82 8.72 14.58
C VAL A 286 10.14 9.18 13.16
N THR A 287 11.26 9.85 12.96
CA THR A 287 11.73 10.28 11.63
C THR A 287 12.55 9.19 10.93
N ALA A 288 12.56 9.19 9.60
CA ALA A 288 13.41 8.26 8.83
C ALA A 288 14.90 8.46 9.13
N GLU A 289 15.35 9.71 9.19
CA GLU A 289 16.73 10.09 9.52
C GLU A 289 17.12 9.66 10.94
N GLY A 290 16.22 9.80 11.91
CA GLY A 290 16.51 9.48 13.31
C GLY A 290 16.49 7.98 13.64
N ILE A 291 16.07 7.10 12.73
CA ILE A 291 16.06 5.64 12.92
C ILE A 291 17.01 4.90 11.96
N ALA A 292 17.32 5.47 10.79
CA ALA A 292 18.23 4.88 9.82
C ALA A 292 19.67 4.86 10.36
N LEU A 293 20.45 3.88 9.90
CA LEU A 293 21.89 3.77 10.25
C LEU A 293 22.77 4.73 9.45
N ASP A 294 22.32 5.06 8.24
CA ASP A 294 22.93 6.02 7.33
C ASP A 294 21.80 6.66 6.50
N THR A 295 21.95 7.93 6.13
CA THR A 295 21.06 8.62 5.19
C THR A 295 20.99 7.94 3.82
N ASP A 296 22.06 7.28 3.38
CA ASP A 296 22.10 6.53 2.11
C ASP A 296 21.17 5.30 2.09
N PHE A 297 20.70 4.84 3.26
CA PHE A 297 19.72 3.75 3.40
C PHE A 297 18.26 4.21 3.37
N ILE A 298 18.00 5.52 3.30
CA ILE A 298 16.63 6.07 3.30
C ILE A 298 16.11 6.15 1.87
N ASN A 299 15.03 5.42 1.59
CA ASN A 299 14.38 5.39 0.28
C ASN A 299 12.88 5.72 0.44
N GLY A 300 12.61 6.99 0.78
CA GLY A 300 11.28 7.44 1.20
C GLY A 300 10.86 6.77 2.53
N PRO A 301 9.70 6.09 2.60
CA PRO A 301 9.30 5.39 3.82
C PRO A 301 9.98 4.02 3.99
N PHE A 302 10.66 3.52 2.95
CA PHE A 302 11.37 2.24 2.98
C PHE A 302 12.83 2.51 3.36
N ILE A 303 13.28 1.94 4.48
CA ILE A 303 14.64 2.15 5.00
C ILE A 303 15.32 0.78 4.99
N SER A 304 16.51 0.69 4.39
CA SER A 304 17.28 -0.56 4.32
C SER A 304 17.87 -0.90 5.69
N GLY A 305 17.77 -2.17 6.10
CA GLY A 305 18.27 -2.64 7.40
C GLY A 305 17.29 -2.36 8.54
N ILE A 306 17.43 -1.24 9.23
CA ILE A 306 16.59 -0.86 10.39
C ILE A 306 15.66 0.28 9.98
N GLY A 307 14.35 0.10 10.17
CA GLY A 307 13.37 1.11 9.80
C GLY A 307 12.09 1.12 10.64
N PHE A 308 11.06 1.78 10.11
CA PHE A 308 9.77 1.93 10.80
C PHE A 308 9.09 0.61 11.16
N GLY A 309 9.33 -0.44 10.37
CA GLY A 309 8.85 -1.80 10.66
C GLY A 309 9.36 -2.31 12.01
N ASP A 310 10.68 -2.21 12.24
CA ASP A 310 11.35 -2.66 13.47
C ASP A 310 10.87 -1.89 14.69
N ALA A 311 10.68 -0.57 14.56
CA ALA A 311 10.11 0.28 15.61
C ALA A 311 8.70 -0.19 16.03
N VAL A 312 7.83 -0.46 15.05
CA VAL A 312 6.48 -0.98 15.32
C VAL A 312 6.57 -2.37 15.96
N VAL A 313 7.37 -3.29 15.43
CA VAL A 313 7.50 -4.65 16.00
C VAL A 313 8.03 -4.62 17.44
N ALA A 314 9.12 -3.90 17.70
CA ALA A 314 9.75 -3.83 19.02
C ALA A 314 8.80 -3.26 20.08
N ARG A 315 8.16 -2.11 19.79
CA ARG A 315 7.31 -1.43 20.77
C ARG A 315 5.88 -1.95 20.84
N THR A 316 5.38 -2.70 19.85
CA THR A 316 4.02 -3.32 19.91
C THR A 316 4.02 -4.78 20.37
N LEU A 317 5.15 -5.30 20.84
CA LEU A 317 5.31 -6.71 21.20
C LEU A 317 4.50 -7.11 22.46
N TRP A 318 3.79 -8.23 22.40
CA TRP A 318 2.96 -8.74 23.49
C TRP A 318 3.09 -10.26 23.65
N THR A 319 3.76 -10.71 24.71
CA THR A 319 3.96 -12.14 25.04
C THR A 319 3.90 -12.38 26.55
N ALA A 320 3.46 -13.57 26.95
CA ALA A 320 3.50 -14.06 28.33
C ALA A 320 4.86 -14.62 28.76
N LYS A 321 5.73 -14.98 27.81
CA LYS A 321 7.02 -15.63 28.08
C LYS A 321 8.23 -14.69 28.00
N GLY A 322 8.00 -13.43 27.62
CA GLY A 322 9.07 -12.51 27.28
C GLY A 322 9.74 -12.90 25.97
N THR A 323 10.96 -12.45 25.77
CA THR A 323 11.76 -12.66 24.56
C THR A 323 13.05 -13.39 24.89
N PRO A 324 13.01 -14.65 25.37
CA PRO A 324 14.21 -15.41 25.69
C PRO A 324 15.06 -15.74 24.45
N ASP A 325 14.42 -15.76 23.28
CA ASP A 325 15.08 -16.00 21.99
C ASP A 325 15.85 -14.76 21.52
N LEU A 326 15.46 -13.54 21.91
CA LEU A 326 16.31 -12.35 21.78
C LEU A 326 17.25 -12.27 22.98
N ARG A 327 18.56 -12.24 22.75
CA ARG A 327 19.58 -12.11 23.82
C ARG A 327 19.62 -10.71 24.47
N TYR A 328 18.59 -9.90 24.22
CA TYR A 328 18.46 -8.53 24.65
C TYR A 328 17.97 -8.42 26.10
N VAL A 329 18.56 -7.48 26.82
CA VAL A 329 18.18 -7.07 28.17
C VAL A 329 18.15 -5.53 28.16
N PRO A 330 17.03 -4.88 28.52
CA PRO A 330 15.80 -5.42 29.10
C PRO A 330 14.94 -6.26 28.13
N GLN A 331 13.99 -7.02 28.68
CA GLN A 331 13.07 -7.85 27.90
C GLN A 331 11.88 -7.01 27.40
N ILE A 332 11.63 -7.04 26.09
CA ILE A 332 10.65 -6.17 25.40
C ILE A 332 9.23 -6.77 25.26
N GLY A 333 8.95 -7.91 25.91
CA GLY A 333 7.72 -8.69 25.72
C GLY A 333 6.38 -8.05 26.13
N ARG A 334 6.40 -6.80 26.60
CA ARG A 334 5.24 -5.98 26.98
C ARG A 334 5.46 -4.54 26.50
N GLY A 335 5.51 -4.38 25.19
CA GLY A 335 5.84 -3.14 24.52
C GLY A 335 4.84 -2.02 24.83
N ILE A 336 5.38 -0.82 25.05
CA ILE A 336 4.64 0.41 25.43
C ILE A 336 3.65 0.91 24.37
N TRP A 337 3.70 0.35 23.16
CA TRP A 337 2.84 0.69 22.04
C TRP A 337 1.86 -0.41 21.64
N ALA A 338 1.82 -1.54 22.35
CA ALA A 338 0.93 -2.64 22.01
C ALA A 338 -0.54 -2.19 22.01
N GLY A 339 -1.18 -2.23 20.83
CA GLY A 339 -2.57 -1.79 20.63
C GLY A 339 -2.74 -0.32 20.22
N HIS A 340 -1.66 0.44 20.06
CA HIS A 340 -1.71 1.80 19.54
C HIS A 340 -1.98 1.86 18.04
N ARG A 341 -2.50 3.00 17.57
CA ARG A 341 -2.82 3.24 16.15
C ARG A 341 -1.63 3.87 15.43
N PHE A 342 -1.29 3.36 14.25
CA PHE A 342 -0.10 3.79 13.49
C PHE A 342 -0.40 4.20 12.06
N ASP A 343 0.30 5.20 11.56
CA ASP A 343 0.46 5.44 10.12
C ASP A 343 1.86 5.95 9.78
N ILE A 344 2.23 5.91 8.50
CA ILE A 344 3.50 6.45 7.98
C ILE A 344 3.14 7.52 6.95
N THR A 345 3.66 8.74 7.11
CA THR A 345 3.33 9.90 6.27
C THR A 345 4.56 10.77 6.02
N THR A 346 4.51 11.67 5.06
CA THR A 346 5.55 12.70 4.92
C THR A 346 5.48 13.71 6.08
N ARG A 347 6.65 14.22 6.48
CA ARG A 347 6.82 15.30 7.47
C ARG A 347 6.01 16.53 7.06
N SER A 348 6.11 16.91 5.77
CA SER A 348 5.38 18.03 5.17
C SER A 348 3.86 17.93 5.37
N GLY A 349 3.29 16.74 5.18
CA GLY A 349 1.85 16.48 5.38
C GLY A 349 1.44 16.41 6.84
N HIS A 350 2.34 15.97 7.74
CA HIS A 350 2.11 16.03 9.18
C HIS A 350 2.06 17.47 9.67
N ASP A 351 3.09 18.28 9.39
CA ASP A 351 3.18 19.67 9.83
C ASP A 351 2.04 20.53 9.26
N GLU A 352 1.52 20.22 8.06
CA GLU A 352 0.33 20.88 7.54
C GLU A 352 -0.94 20.54 8.34
N ALA A 353 -1.08 19.27 8.75
CA ALA A 353 -2.28 18.74 9.40
C ALA A 353 -2.36 18.99 10.91
N THR A 354 -1.23 19.18 11.59
CA THR A 354 -1.16 19.24 13.07
C THR A 354 -0.57 20.55 13.60
N LYS A 355 -0.72 21.67 12.88
CA LYS A 355 -0.15 22.99 13.24
C LYS A 355 -0.42 23.46 14.66
N ASP A 356 -1.57 23.07 15.21
CA ASP A 356 -2.06 23.47 16.54
C ASP A 356 -1.95 22.33 17.58
N GLU A 357 -1.22 21.24 17.27
CA GLU A 357 -1.05 20.10 18.17
C GLU A 357 0.41 19.87 18.55
N GLU A 358 0.67 19.65 19.84
CA GLU A 358 1.97 19.18 20.31
C GLU A 358 2.14 17.68 20.04
N TRP A 359 3.27 17.32 19.42
CA TRP A 359 3.69 15.95 19.12
C TRP A 359 5.14 15.75 19.59
N ARG A 360 5.44 14.60 20.19
CA ARG A 360 6.78 14.27 20.72
C ARG A 360 7.60 13.49 19.69
N ASP A 361 8.79 13.99 19.37
CA ASP A 361 9.81 13.19 18.68
C ASP A 361 10.38 12.15 19.65
N VAL A 362 10.39 10.88 19.26
CA VAL A 362 10.93 9.76 20.04
C VAL A 362 11.96 8.95 19.25
N SER A 363 12.50 9.52 18.17
CA SER A 363 13.40 8.82 17.24
C SER A 363 14.65 8.28 17.94
N GLU A 364 15.33 9.09 18.76
CA GLU A 364 16.53 8.68 19.52
C GLU A 364 16.24 7.54 20.50
N GLU A 365 15.10 7.57 21.20
CA GLU A 365 14.68 6.52 22.14
C GLU A 365 14.46 5.18 21.41
N VAL A 366 13.80 5.24 20.24
CA VAL A 366 13.47 4.08 19.41
C VAL A 366 14.73 3.50 18.76
N ALA A 367 15.58 4.34 18.18
CA ALA A 367 16.83 3.94 17.55
C ALA A 367 17.77 3.27 18.57
N SER A 368 17.88 3.82 19.77
CA SER A 368 18.69 3.25 20.86
C SER A 368 18.19 1.87 21.30
N GLU A 369 16.87 1.69 21.41
CA GLU A 369 16.24 0.42 21.75
C GLU A 369 16.52 -0.65 20.68
N ILE A 370 16.31 -0.32 19.40
CA ILE A 370 16.56 -1.24 18.29
C ILE A 370 18.05 -1.56 18.16
N ALA A 371 18.93 -0.56 18.20
CA ALA A 371 20.39 -0.76 18.20
C ALA A 371 20.85 -1.69 19.34
N GLY A 372 20.20 -1.62 20.50
CA GLY A 372 20.40 -2.55 21.61
C GLY A 372 19.99 -3.99 21.28
N ILE A 373 18.83 -4.19 20.65
CA ILE A 373 18.36 -5.52 20.19
C ILE A 373 19.37 -6.14 19.23
N TRP A 374 19.80 -5.39 18.20
CA TRP A 374 20.77 -5.86 17.20
C TRP A 374 22.16 -6.11 17.81
N GLY A 375 22.65 -5.22 18.66
CA GLY A 375 23.91 -5.39 19.39
C GLY A 375 23.92 -6.60 20.33
N SER A 376 22.77 -7.03 20.85
CA SER A 376 22.67 -8.25 21.67
C SER A 376 22.86 -9.55 20.88
N GLN A 377 22.56 -9.53 19.58
CA GLN A 377 22.69 -10.68 18.68
C GLN A 377 24.09 -10.76 18.06
N PHE A 378 24.63 -9.63 17.62
CA PHE A 378 25.85 -9.55 16.80
C PHE A 378 27.06 -8.95 17.53
N GLY A 379 26.90 -8.47 18.76
CA GLY A 379 27.97 -7.91 19.61
C GLY A 379 28.12 -6.39 19.53
N PRO A 380 29.03 -5.78 20.30
CA PRO A 380 29.17 -4.32 20.39
C PRO A 380 29.63 -3.64 19.10
N HIS A 381 30.26 -4.40 18.20
CA HIS A 381 30.70 -3.95 16.87
C HIS A 381 29.77 -4.46 15.77
N TRP A 382 28.48 -4.65 16.04
CA TRP A 382 27.54 -5.28 15.10
C TRP A 382 27.42 -4.58 13.73
N LEU A 383 27.63 -3.26 13.69
CA LEU A 383 27.71 -2.48 12.45
C LEU A 383 28.88 -2.93 11.55
N ASP A 384 30.03 -3.25 12.15
CA ASP A 384 31.24 -3.71 11.46
C ASP A 384 31.19 -5.23 11.21
N VAL A 385 30.85 -6.00 12.25
CA VAL A 385 30.90 -7.48 12.30
C VAL A 385 29.78 -8.12 11.49
N GLY A 386 28.62 -7.47 11.40
CA GLY A 386 27.49 -7.95 10.60
C GLY A 386 27.69 -7.80 9.09
N HIS A 387 28.84 -7.26 8.65
CA HIS A 387 29.04 -6.78 7.28
C HIS A 387 27.87 -5.87 6.86
N PHE A 388 27.34 -5.05 7.77
CA PHE A 388 25.99 -4.47 7.63
C PHE A 388 25.86 -3.60 6.38
N TYR A 389 26.85 -2.72 6.19
CA TYR A 389 27.02 -1.96 4.96
C TYR A 389 27.09 -2.90 3.76
N GLN A 390 27.97 -3.90 3.73
CA GLN A 390 28.09 -4.80 2.58
C GLN A 390 26.82 -5.64 2.30
N ARG A 391 26.12 -6.17 3.32
CA ARG A 391 24.88 -6.96 3.16
C ARG A 391 23.76 -6.13 2.52
N PHE A 392 23.55 -4.90 3.02
CA PHE A 392 22.47 -4.04 2.53
C PHE A 392 22.88 -3.15 1.35
N TYR A 393 24.17 -2.86 1.15
CA TYR A 393 24.69 -2.33 -0.11
C TYR A 393 24.64 -3.39 -1.20
N GLU A 394 24.96 -4.68 -0.97
CA GLU A 394 24.83 -5.71 -2.02
C GLU A 394 23.36 -6.00 -2.37
N GLU A 395 22.41 -5.85 -1.43
CA GLU A 395 20.97 -5.88 -1.72
C GLU A 395 20.49 -4.63 -2.48
N ASN A 396 20.87 -3.41 -2.05
CA ASN A 396 20.56 -2.16 -2.76
C ASN A 396 21.30 -2.06 -4.11
N GLU A 397 22.51 -2.59 -4.22
CA GLU A 397 23.28 -2.67 -5.46
C GLU A 397 22.74 -3.80 -6.33
N SER A 398 22.14 -4.86 -5.79
CA SER A 398 21.32 -5.77 -6.59
C SER A 398 20.09 -5.06 -7.16
N GLU A 399 19.32 -4.34 -6.35
CA GLU A 399 18.16 -3.57 -6.84
C GLU A 399 18.57 -2.44 -7.81
N ARG A 400 19.69 -1.75 -7.55
CA ARG A 400 20.27 -0.75 -8.46
C ARG A 400 20.85 -1.39 -9.71
N ILE A 401 21.53 -2.53 -9.67
CA ILE A 401 21.96 -3.27 -10.87
C ILE A 401 20.73 -3.77 -11.65
N TYR A 402 19.63 -4.13 -10.99
CA TYR A 402 18.31 -4.37 -11.61
C TYR A 402 17.59 -3.08 -12.07
N ALA A 403 18.19 -1.89 -11.92
CA ALA A 403 17.78 -0.63 -12.53
C ALA A 403 18.80 -0.13 -13.58
N ASP A 404 20.09 -0.23 -13.30
CA ASP A 404 21.22 0.28 -14.09
C ASP A 404 21.55 -0.63 -15.28
N ILE A 405 21.51 -1.98 -15.13
CA ILE A 405 21.49 -2.88 -16.31
C ILE A 405 20.24 -2.60 -17.18
N TRP A 406 19.20 -2.01 -16.59
CA TRP A 406 17.92 -1.76 -17.24
C TRP A 406 17.89 -0.38 -17.93
N ASP A 407 18.75 0.56 -17.50
CA ASP A 407 19.03 1.84 -18.15
C ASP A 407 20.21 1.78 -19.15
N GLU A 408 21.29 1.02 -18.92
CA GLU A 408 22.36 0.80 -19.91
C GLU A 408 21.85 0.13 -21.20
N HIS A 409 20.72 -0.57 -21.13
CA HIS A 409 20.01 -1.15 -22.28
C HIS A 409 18.95 -0.20 -22.90
N LEU A 410 18.93 1.09 -22.54
CA LEU A 410 18.13 2.13 -23.21
C LEU A 410 18.93 2.98 -24.20
N ASP A 411 20.27 2.96 -24.12
CA ASP A 411 21.19 3.72 -24.99
C ASP A 411 21.87 2.88 -26.09
N GLN A 412 21.37 1.65 -26.37
CA GLN A 412 21.76 0.78 -27.50
C GLN A 412 20.55 0.24 -28.27
#